data_AF-A0A061NEA9-F1
#
_entry.id   AF-A0A061NEA9-F1
#
_cell.length_a   1.000
_cell.length_b   1.000
_cell.length_c   1.000
_cell.angle_alpha   90.00
_cell.angle_beta   90.00
_cell.angle_gamma   90.00
#
_symmetry.space_group_name_H-M   'P 1'
#
loop_
_entity.id
_entity.type
_entity.pdbx_description
1 polymer ?
#
loop_
_entity_poly.entity_id
_entity_poly.type
_entity_poly.pdbx_seq_one_letter_code
_entity_poly.pdbx_strand_id
1 'polypeptide(L)'
;MRILHLPYGIGMSTMAKALRTKGIDAQSWSLRTHHYAYMADERIHFDQYKPGEEEEKREAYLQKALKEFDVFHFHFGESFFSRPSRFRHNQKSE
;
A
#
# COMPACT_ATOMS: atom_id res chain seq x y z
N MET A 1 9.46 -15.89 7.76
CA MET A 1 8.22 -15.38 7.14
C MET A 1 8.21 -13.88 7.28
N ARG A 2 8.09 -13.17 6.16
CA ARG A 2 8.16 -11.72 6.02
C ARG A 2 6.76 -11.19 5.67
N ILE A 3 6.22 -10.31 6.49
CA ILE A 3 4.83 -9.82 6.36
C ILE A 3 4.85 -8.34 5.98
N LEU A 4 4.06 -7.99 4.96
CA LEU A 4 3.81 -6.60 4.61
C LEU A 4 2.38 -6.18 4.94
N HIS A 5 2.24 -5.14 5.76
CA HIS A 5 0.97 -4.48 6.07
C HIS A 5 0.77 -3.24 5.20
N LEU A 6 -0.37 -3.18 4.51
CA LEU A 6 -0.73 -2.11 3.58
C LEU A 6 -2.12 -1.53 3.87
N PRO A 7 -2.43 -0.32 3.40
CA PRO A 7 -1.52 0.67 2.84
C PRO A 7 -1.32 1.88 3.77
N TYR A 8 -1.87 1.90 4.99
CA TYR A 8 -1.67 2.92 6.04
C TYR A 8 -2.47 2.57 7.32
N GLY A 9 -2.19 3.29 8.41
CA GLY A 9 -2.99 3.29 9.65
C GLY A 9 -2.15 3.04 10.90
N ILE A 10 -2.49 3.70 12.01
CA ILE A 10 -1.78 3.53 13.29
C ILE A 10 -1.78 2.08 13.79
N GLY A 11 -2.87 1.35 13.50
CA GLY A 11 -2.97 -0.07 13.80
C GLY A 11 -1.93 -0.90 13.04
N MET A 12 -1.62 -0.56 11.77
CA MET A 12 -0.71 -1.36 10.95
C MET A 12 0.74 -1.25 11.42
N SER A 13 1.20 -0.04 11.75
CA SER A 13 2.55 0.15 12.28
C SER A 13 2.72 -0.42 13.68
N THR A 14 1.70 -0.28 14.52
CA THR A 14 1.69 -0.89 15.87
C THR A 14 1.70 -2.41 15.79
N MET A 15 0.94 -2.99 14.87
CA MET A 15 0.90 -4.42 14.64
C MET A 15 2.22 -4.96 14.08
N ALA A 16 2.81 -4.28 13.09
CA ALA A 16 4.13 -4.63 12.57
C ALA A 16 5.18 -4.63 13.70
N LYS A 17 5.20 -3.60 14.55
CA LYS A 17 6.06 -3.54 15.73
C LYS A 17 5.80 -4.70 16.69
N ALA A 18 4.53 -4.97 17.02
CA ALA A 18 4.17 -6.06 17.93
C ALA A 18 4.62 -7.43 17.38
N LEU A 19 4.44 -7.69 16.09
CA LEU A 19 4.90 -8.92 15.43
C LEU A 19 6.43 -9.06 15.49
N ARG A 20 7.17 -7.96 15.27
CA ARG A 20 8.63 -7.94 15.43
C ARG A 20 9.07 -8.29 16.86
N THR A 21 8.33 -7.85 17.89
CA THR A 21 8.62 -8.26 19.28
C THR A 21 8.44 -9.76 19.55
N LYS A 22 7.73 -10.47 18.66
CA LYS A 22 7.54 -11.93 18.69
C LYS A 22 8.50 -12.68 17.76
N GLY A 23 9.45 -11.99 17.13
CA GLY A 23 10.42 -12.59 16.21
C GLY A 23 9.91 -12.78 14.77
N ILE A 24 8.75 -12.21 14.43
CA ILE A 24 8.22 -12.23 13.06
C ILE A 24 8.73 -10.99 12.32
N ASP A 25 9.32 -11.19 11.14
CA ASP A 25 9.69 -10.08 10.28
C ASP A 25 8.43 -9.49 9.64
N ALA A 26 8.09 -8.26 10.03
CA ALA A 26 6.88 -7.58 9.59
C ALA A 26 7.18 -6.11 9.35
N GLN A 27 6.62 -5.55 8.28
CA GLN A 27 6.73 -4.13 7.95
C GLN A 27 5.36 -3.53 7.63
N SER A 28 5.26 -2.22 7.79
CA SER A 28 4.10 -1.42 7.42
C SER A 28 4.49 -0.37 6.39
N TRP A 29 3.81 -0.33 5.25
CA TRP A 29 4.05 0.66 4.20
C TRP A 29 2.84 1.59 4.05
N SER A 30 3.11 2.90 3.98
CA SER A 30 2.12 3.93 3.70
C SER A 30 2.15 4.30 2.22
N LEU A 31 1.12 4.01 1.43
CA LEU A 31 1.16 4.21 -0.05
C LEU A 31 0.61 5.57 -0.53
N ARG A 32 0.15 6.42 0.38
CA ARG A 32 -0.31 7.77 0.07
C ARG A 32 -0.03 8.71 1.22
N THR A 33 -0.01 10.00 0.92
CA THR A 33 -0.02 11.04 1.95
C THR A 33 -1.33 10.96 2.72
N HIS A 34 -1.22 10.99 4.05
CA HIS A 34 -2.36 11.01 4.94
C HIS A 34 -2.15 12.09 6.00
N HIS A 35 -3.21 12.83 6.33
CA HIS A 35 -3.15 13.94 7.30
C HIS A 35 -2.57 13.54 8.67
N TYR A 36 -2.83 12.31 9.12
CA TYR A 36 -2.33 11.79 10.41
C TYR A 36 -0.87 11.32 10.39
N ALA A 37 -0.18 11.40 9.23
CA ALA A 37 1.24 11.09 9.07
C ALA A 37 1.67 9.80 9.81
N TYR A 38 0.88 8.73 9.65
CA TYR A 38 1.08 7.48 10.39
C TYR A 38 2.54 7.01 10.30
N MET A 39 3.10 6.58 11.43
CA MET A 39 4.48 6.08 11.51
C MET A 39 4.63 4.68 10.91
N ALA A 40 4.44 4.58 9.60
CA ALA A 40 4.80 3.41 8.81
C ALA A 40 6.33 3.25 8.73
N ASP A 41 6.79 2.02 8.54
CA ASP A 41 8.20 1.70 8.33
C ASP A 41 8.71 2.27 6.99
N GLU A 42 7.85 2.28 5.96
CA GLU A 42 8.12 2.96 4.67
C GLU A 42 6.93 3.86 4.30
N ARG A 43 7.21 5.05 3.75
CA ARG A 43 6.18 6.00 3.28
C ARG A 43 6.43 6.36 1.83
N ILE A 44 5.50 5.96 0.98
CA ILE A 44 5.58 6.05 -0.46
C ILE A 44 4.42 6.95 -0.88
N HIS A 45 4.72 8.21 -1.17
CA HIS A 45 3.72 9.24 -1.46
C HIS A 45 3.29 9.18 -2.93
N PHE A 46 2.59 8.11 -3.35
CA PHE A 46 2.22 7.93 -4.77
C PHE A 46 1.37 9.08 -5.32
N ASP A 47 0.58 9.72 -4.46
CA ASP A 47 -0.26 10.88 -4.76
C ASP A 47 0.52 12.15 -5.16
N GLN A 48 1.85 12.15 -5.04
CA GLN A 48 2.70 13.27 -5.46
C GLN A 48 3.17 13.14 -6.93
N TYR A 49 3.01 11.98 -7.56
CA TYR A 49 3.43 11.73 -8.93
C TYR A 49 2.32 12.05 -9.93
N LYS A 50 2.68 12.30 -11.20
CA LYS A 50 1.68 12.40 -12.27
C LYS A 50 1.07 11.01 -12.54
N PRO A 51 -0.16 10.90 -13.07
CA PRO A 51 -0.84 9.62 -13.22
C PRO A 51 -0.04 8.51 -13.94
N GLY A 52 0.72 8.85 -15.00
CA GLY A 52 1.55 7.86 -15.70
C GLY A 52 2.78 7.42 -14.90
N GLU A 53 3.43 8.36 -14.20
CA GLU A 53 4.57 8.07 -13.33
C GLU A 53 4.13 7.30 -12.07
N GLU A 54 2.92 7.58 -11.57
CA GLU A 54 2.33 6.93 -10.41
C GLU A 54 2.16 5.42 -10.65
N GLU A 55 1.62 5.04 -11.81
CA GLU A 55 1.38 3.64 -12.16
C GLU A 55 2.70 2.85 -12.30
N GLU A 56 3.69 3.41 -12.99
CA GLU A 56 5.03 2.82 -13.09
C GLU A 56 5.69 2.62 -11.72
N LYS A 57 5.55 3.60 -10.83
CA LYS A 57 6.05 3.51 -9.46
C LYS A 57 5.32 2.45 -8.65
N ARG A 58 3.99 2.36 -8.76
CA ARG A 58 3.19 1.33 -8.07
C ARG A 58 3.62 -0.07 -8.49
N GLU A 59 3.82 -0.30 -9.79
CA GLU A 59 4.29 -1.58 -10.31
C GLU A 59 5.71 -1.91 -9.79
N ALA A 60 6.63 -0.95 -9.82
CA ALA A 60 7.98 -1.15 -9.30
C ALA A 60 7.99 -1.55 -7.81
N TYR A 61 7.14 -0.92 -6.99
CA TYR A 61 7.00 -1.25 -5.57
C TYR A 61 6.28 -2.58 -5.33
N LEU A 62 5.32 -2.95 -6.17
CA LEU A 62 4.73 -4.28 -6.13
C LEU A 62 5.80 -5.34 -6.41
N GLN A 63 6.61 -5.16 -7.46
CA GLN A 63 7.69 -6.10 -7.80
C GLN A 63 8.77 -6.17 -6.70
N LYS A 64 9.07 -5.05 -6.04
CA LYS A 64 9.92 -5.03 -4.83
C LYS A 64 9.27 -5.88 -3.73
N ALA A 65 8.00 -5.63 -3.42
CA ALA A 65 7.31 -6.31 -2.33
C ALA A 65 7.15 -7.81 -2.57
N LEU A 66 6.89 -8.25 -3.80
CA LEU A 66 6.79 -9.67 -4.17
C LEU A 66 8.10 -10.44 -3.95
N LYS A 67 9.25 -9.76 -4.00
CA LYS A 67 10.56 -10.37 -3.71
C LYS A 67 10.87 -10.36 -2.20
N GLU A 68 10.42 -9.31 -1.52
CA GLU A 68 10.77 -9.04 -0.12
C GLU A 68 9.81 -9.65 0.91
N PHE A 69 8.58 -9.99 0.53
CA PHE A 69 7.57 -10.44 1.49
C PHE A 69 6.90 -11.74 1.04
N ASP A 70 6.55 -12.56 2.03
CA ASP A 70 5.91 -13.85 1.83
C ASP A 70 4.38 -13.73 2.04
N VAL A 71 3.93 -12.77 2.86
CA VAL A 71 2.52 -12.56 3.20
C VAL A 71 2.16 -11.08 3.09
N PHE A 72 1.01 -10.81 2.48
CA PHE A 72 0.44 -9.47 2.37
C PHE A 72 -0.83 -9.38 3.20
N HIS A 73 -0.92 -8.36 4.05
CA HIS A 73 -2.13 -8.03 4.79
C HIS A 73 -2.65 -6.66 4.33
N PHE A 74 -3.75 -6.69 3.58
CA PHE A 74 -4.41 -5.51 3.05
C PHE A 74 -5.48 -5.01 4.01
N HIS A 75 -5.28 -3.81 4.54
CA HIS A 75 -6.26 -3.12 5.38
C HIS A 75 -7.31 -2.43 4.51
N PHE A 76 -8.59 -2.53 4.90
CA PHE A 76 -9.74 -1.99 4.17
C PHE A 76 -9.84 -2.39 2.68
N GLY A 77 -9.26 -3.53 2.30
CA GLY A 77 -9.28 -4.00 0.91
C GLY A 77 -8.46 -3.14 -0.05
N GLU A 78 -7.59 -2.27 0.47
CA GLU A 78 -6.71 -1.43 -0.33
C GLU A 78 -5.34 -2.08 -0.53
N SER A 79 -4.83 -2.02 -1.77
CA SER A 79 -3.56 -2.61 -2.18
C SER A 79 -2.65 -1.58 -2.89
N PHE A 80 -1.68 -2.04 -3.67
CA PHE A 80 -0.83 -1.19 -4.50
C PHE A 80 -1.59 -0.42 -5.57
N PHE A 81 -2.77 -0.90 -5.98
CA PHE A 81 -3.60 -0.25 -6.98
C PHE A 81 -4.95 0.10 -6.35
N SER A 82 -5.37 1.36 -6.49
CA SER A 82 -6.74 1.71 -6.16
C SER A 82 -7.65 1.05 -7.19
N ARG A 83 -8.81 0.52 -6.77
CA ARG A 83 -9.81 0.04 -7.75
C ARG A 83 -10.08 1.18 -8.74
N PRO A 84 -10.13 0.92 -10.05
CA PRO A 84 -10.52 1.95 -11.01
C PRO A 84 -11.89 2.48 -10.58
N SER A 85 -11.94 3.74 -10.17
CA SER A 85 -13.18 4.45 -9.93
C SER A 85 -13.84 4.69 -11.28
N ARG A 86 -14.50 3.66 -11.86
CA ARG A 86 -15.45 3.69 -13.01
C ARG A 86 -15.60 2.29 -13.65
N PHE A 87 -16.69 1.58 -13.43
CA PHE A 87 -17.87 1.69 -14.30
C PHE A 87 -18.26 3.14 -14.62
N ARG A 88 -17.63 3.72 -15.66
CA ARG A 88 -18.24 4.83 -16.41
C ARG A 88 -19.02 4.11 -17.50
N HIS A 89 -20.33 4.03 -17.34
CA HIS A 89 -21.21 3.76 -18.48
C HIS A 89 -20.94 4.85 -19.51
N ASN A 90 -20.11 4.54 -20.51
CA ASN A 90 -20.16 5.26 -21.79
C ASN A 90 -21.37 4.69 -22.53
N GLN A 91 -22.57 5.09 -22.13
CA GLN A 91 -23.64 5.22 -23.12
C GLN A 91 -23.35 6.51 -23.88
N LYS A 92 -22.61 6.39 -24.97
CA LYS A 92 -22.78 7.34 -26.06
C LYS A 92 -23.94 6.82 -26.89
N SER A 93 -25.12 7.37 -26.60
CA SER A 93 -26.15 7.59 -27.60
C SER A 93 -25.63 8.63 -28.57
N GLU A 94 -25.42 8.23 -29.82
CA GLU A 94 -25.73 8.95 -31.06
C GLU A 94 -25.52 8.01 -32.25
#